data_AF-A0A819FQE2-F1
#
_entry.id   AF-A0A819FQE2-F1
#
_cell.length_a   1.000
_cell.length_b   1.000
_cell.length_c   1.000
_cell.angle_alpha   90.00
_cell.angle_beta   90.00
_cell.angle_gamma   90.00
#
_symmetry.space_group_name_H-M   'P 1'
#
loop_
_entity.id
_entity.type
_entity.pdbx_description
1 polymer ?
#
loop_
_entity_poly.entity_id
_entity_poly.type
_entity_poly.pdbx_seq_one_letter_code
_entity_poly.pdbx_strand_id
1 'polypeptide(L)'
;RDRSKTLGEKFNVEGIPALVVLSPTCDKITSDGVEEIRAASKKALDQWSQGKRLFWSRQPREGEYVWQDTTCSLCYMNPLTGSRHGCTHKECNIDLCQTCLPNNKHEHPLVEYLMPKKTYSLEALFKSVPYLLNPNNEEKIETKTMWQNDVKSVGFYFSAHWCPPCRAFTPKLAELYKAAQETSHAFRIVFVSCDRDEESFNSYRAEMPWPAVPLNSGALLKEYFHYSGIPSLFIMSSDGSVLSRRGRDDVSSKGIEALKTWARGEKLSAPLPEEFEWSSVSCDGCSMAPLIGQRYRCLTCGNYDLCSACEKKGHEHRLELVPQPTEDDEE
;
A
#
# COMPACT_ATOMS: atom_id res chain seq x y z
N ARG A 1 -44.41 0.11 6.91
CA ARG A 1 -43.26 -0.50 6.21
C ARG A 1 -42.86 0.33 5.00
N ASP A 2 -43.79 0.65 4.10
CA ASP A 2 -43.50 1.43 2.89
C ASP A 2 -42.85 2.78 3.16
N ARG A 3 -43.39 3.57 4.10
CA ARG A 3 -42.79 4.87 4.49
C ARG A 3 -41.35 4.76 5.02
N SER A 4 -41.02 3.68 5.74
CA SER A 4 -39.66 3.44 6.26
C SER A 4 -38.71 3.04 5.14
N LYS A 5 -39.18 2.25 4.16
CA LYS A 5 -38.41 1.91 2.96
C LYS A 5 -38.13 3.16 2.12
N THR A 6 -39.14 4.01 1.90
CA THR A 6 -39.00 5.29 1.18
C THR A 6 -38.04 6.25 1.89
N LEU A 7 -38.04 6.28 3.22
CA LEU A 7 -37.08 7.07 4.01
C LEU A 7 -35.65 6.52 3.90
N GLY A 8 -35.49 5.19 3.94
CA GLY A 8 -34.19 4.54 3.77
C GLY A 8 -33.59 4.80 2.38
N GLU A 9 -34.41 4.69 1.33
CA GLU A 9 -34.02 5.04 -0.05
C GLU A 9 -33.68 6.53 -0.18
N LYS A 10 -34.52 7.42 0.37
CA LYS A 10 -34.30 8.87 0.32
C LYS A 10 -32.98 9.30 0.96
N PHE A 11 -32.55 8.62 2.01
CA PHE A 11 -31.33 8.98 2.75
C PHE A 11 -30.14 8.04 2.52
N ASN A 12 -30.27 7.07 1.61
CA ASN A 12 -29.23 6.11 1.23
C ASN A 12 -28.74 5.22 2.39
N VAL A 13 -29.68 4.64 3.13
CA VAL A 13 -29.38 3.70 4.23
C VAL A 13 -29.18 2.29 3.67
N GLU A 14 -27.96 1.76 3.78
CA GLU A 14 -27.56 0.48 3.17
C GLU A 14 -27.59 -0.72 4.15
N GLY A 15 -27.81 -0.49 5.45
CA GLY A 15 -27.82 -1.56 6.47
C GLY A 15 -28.38 -1.12 7.82
N ILE A 16 -28.41 -2.04 8.79
CA ILE A 16 -28.78 -1.78 10.19
C ILE A 16 -27.68 -2.28 11.14
N PRO A 17 -27.40 -1.61 12.28
CA PRO A 17 -28.05 -0.37 12.75
C PRO A 17 -27.67 0.85 11.89
N ALA A 18 -28.61 1.79 11.74
CA ALA A 18 -28.42 3.03 10.98
C ALA A 18 -28.84 4.24 11.79
N LEU A 19 -28.13 5.35 11.60
CA LEU A 19 -28.43 6.63 12.21
C LEU A 19 -28.23 7.73 11.16
N VAL A 20 -29.34 8.33 10.75
CA VAL A 20 -29.34 9.50 9.85
C VAL A 20 -29.56 10.74 10.70
N VAL A 21 -28.71 11.75 10.51
CA VAL A 21 -28.79 13.02 11.23
C VAL A 21 -29.18 14.10 10.24
N LEU A 22 -30.20 14.87 10.58
CA LEU A 22 -30.71 15.99 9.78
C LEU A 22 -30.56 17.29 10.55
N SER A 23 -30.38 18.40 9.83
CA SER A 23 -30.47 19.74 10.41
C SER A 23 -31.93 20.08 10.76
N PRO A 24 -32.17 21.16 11.52
CA PRO A 24 -33.53 21.68 11.74
C PRO A 24 -34.27 22.07 10.44
N THR A 25 -33.54 22.38 9.37
CA THR A 25 -34.07 22.67 8.02
C THR A 25 -34.33 21.41 7.19
N CYS A 26 -34.17 20.22 7.79
CA CYS A 26 -34.28 18.91 7.13
C CYS A 26 -33.21 18.62 6.06
N ASP A 27 -32.10 19.37 6.08
CA ASP A 27 -30.93 19.05 5.26
C ASP A 27 -30.18 17.87 5.88
N LYS A 28 -29.71 16.93 5.04
CA LYS A 28 -28.97 15.77 5.52
C LYS A 28 -27.59 16.18 6.02
N ILE A 29 -27.34 16.00 7.31
CA ILE A 29 -26.01 16.16 7.93
C ILE A 29 -25.17 14.91 7.69
N THR A 30 -25.69 13.71 8.00
CA THR A 30 -25.03 12.43 7.70
C THR A 30 -26.04 11.29 7.57
N SER A 31 -25.69 10.25 6.78
CA SER A 31 -26.40 8.95 6.75
C SER A 31 -25.65 7.85 7.51
N ASP A 32 -24.42 8.11 7.96
CA ASP A 32 -23.49 7.12 8.52
C ASP A 32 -23.25 7.37 10.02
N GLY A 33 -24.26 7.89 10.71
CA GLY A 33 -24.14 8.37 12.10
C GLY A 33 -23.67 7.30 13.08
N VAL A 34 -23.88 6.02 12.79
CA VAL A 34 -23.38 4.91 13.62
C VAL A 34 -21.86 4.83 13.57
N GLU A 35 -21.26 4.90 12.38
CA GLU A 35 -19.80 4.87 12.24
C GLU A 35 -19.18 6.17 12.77
N GLU A 36 -19.86 7.30 12.57
CA GLU A 36 -19.44 8.59 13.13
C GLU A 36 -19.43 8.58 14.67
N ILE A 37 -20.41 7.95 15.34
CA ILE A 37 -20.40 7.75 16.79
C ILE A 37 -19.31 6.78 17.22
N ARG A 38 -19.10 5.67 16.50
CA ARG A 38 -18.00 4.74 16.83
C ARG A 38 -16.63 5.40 16.72
N ALA A 39 -16.43 6.23 15.71
CA ALA A 39 -15.16 6.89 15.43
C ALA A 39 -14.90 8.10 16.35
N ALA A 40 -15.90 8.93 16.61
CA ALA A 40 -15.71 10.23 17.27
C ALA A 40 -16.47 10.36 18.60
N SER A 41 -17.29 9.37 18.98
CA SER A 41 -18.06 9.34 20.23
C SER A 41 -18.79 10.67 20.50
N LYS A 42 -18.55 11.32 21.64
CA LYS A 42 -19.19 12.59 22.02
C LYS A 42 -18.96 13.71 21.01
N LYS A 43 -17.82 13.72 20.30
CA LYS A 43 -17.49 14.77 19.33
C LYS A 43 -18.38 14.74 18.09
N ALA A 44 -18.89 13.56 17.72
CA ALA A 44 -19.90 13.45 16.65
C ALA A 44 -21.16 14.24 17.03
N LEU A 45 -21.64 14.05 18.28
CA LEU A 45 -22.80 14.76 18.82
C LEU A 45 -22.55 16.28 18.87
N ASP A 46 -21.37 16.70 19.33
CA ASP A 46 -21.02 18.12 19.42
C ASP A 46 -20.99 18.81 18.04
N GLN A 47 -20.54 18.12 16.98
CA GLN A 47 -20.51 18.67 15.61
C GLN A 47 -21.90 18.70 14.98
N TRP A 48 -22.67 17.62 15.13
CA TRP A 48 -24.04 17.57 14.64
C TRP A 48 -24.93 18.62 15.27
N SER A 49 -24.75 18.91 16.56
CA SER A 49 -25.47 19.98 17.26
C SER A 49 -25.23 21.38 16.67
N GLN A 50 -24.09 21.57 16.00
CA GLN A 50 -23.73 22.80 15.31
C GLN A 50 -24.18 22.80 13.84
N GLY A 51 -24.94 21.78 13.40
CA GLY A 51 -25.34 21.61 12.00
C GLY A 51 -24.18 21.25 11.06
N LYS A 52 -23.05 20.82 11.61
CA LYS A 52 -21.84 20.49 10.85
C LYS A 52 -21.79 19.00 10.58
N ARG A 53 -21.52 18.64 9.32
CA ARG A 53 -21.17 17.27 8.94
C ARG A 53 -19.74 16.95 9.38
N LEU A 54 -19.50 15.73 9.84
CA LEU A 54 -18.14 15.22 9.98
C LEU A 54 -17.54 15.09 8.58
N PHE A 55 -16.45 15.82 8.31
CA PHE A 55 -15.92 16.07 6.97
C PHE A 55 -15.47 14.80 6.20
N TRP A 56 -15.50 13.61 6.81
CA TRP A 56 -14.87 12.38 6.32
C TRP A 56 -15.80 11.18 6.04
N SER A 57 -17.13 11.32 5.98
CA SER A 57 -17.98 10.25 5.40
C SER A 57 -17.96 10.23 3.86
N ARG A 58 -16.80 10.53 3.25
CA ARG A 58 -16.61 10.39 1.80
C ARG A 58 -15.60 9.28 1.56
N GLN A 59 -16.01 8.26 0.81
CA GLN A 59 -15.09 7.31 0.20
C GLN A 59 -14.00 8.10 -0.56
N PRO A 60 -12.71 7.79 -0.38
CA PRO A 60 -11.62 8.42 -1.14
C PRO A 60 -11.92 8.34 -2.64
N ARG A 61 -11.66 9.41 -3.39
CA ARG A 61 -11.80 9.33 -4.85
C ARG A 61 -10.68 8.47 -5.42
N GLU A 62 -10.95 7.82 -6.55
CA GLU A 62 -9.92 7.12 -7.31
C GLU A 62 -8.77 8.10 -7.65
N GLY A 63 -7.55 7.74 -7.26
CA GLY A 63 -6.36 8.58 -7.44
C GLY A 63 -6.10 9.63 -6.34
N GLU A 64 -6.93 9.68 -5.29
CA GLU A 64 -6.68 10.50 -4.09
C GLU A 64 -5.64 9.82 -3.19
N TYR A 65 -4.82 10.61 -2.51
CA TYR A 65 -3.82 10.11 -1.57
C TYR A 65 -4.49 9.73 -0.24
N VAL A 66 -4.16 8.57 0.32
CA VAL A 66 -4.85 8.01 1.49
C VAL A 66 -3.85 7.53 2.53
N TRP A 67 -3.99 8.02 3.76
CA TRP A 67 -3.20 7.63 4.94
C TRP A 67 -4.04 6.69 5.82
N GLN A 68 -3.94 5.37 5.56
CA GLN A 68 -4.88 4.35 6.09
C GLN A 68 -5.05 4.35 7.61
N ASP A 69 -3.98 4.60 8.36
CA ASP A 69 -3.98 4.56 9.83
C ASP A 69 -3.73 5.94 10.46
N THR A 70 -3.98 7.01 9.71
CA THR A 70 -3.75 8.38 10.19
C THR A 70 -5.08 9.11 10.32
N THR A 71 -5.29 9.69 11.50
CA THR A 71 -6.47 10.51 11.79
C THR A 71 -6.05 11.97 11.91
N CYS A 72 -6.68 12.87 11.15
CA CYS A 72 -6.50 14.30 11.38
C CYS A 72 -6.93 14.64 12.82
N SER A 73 -6.08 15.17 13.68
CA SER A 73 -6.36 15.46 15.08
C SER A 73 -7.34 16.62 15.29
N LEU A 74 -7.53 17.48 14.28
CA LEU A 74 -8.48 18.59 14.37
C LEU A 74 -9.85 18.19 13.83
N CYS A 75 -9.91 17.71 12.58
CA CYS A 75 -11.19 17.29 12.03
C CYS A 75 -11.57 15.89 12.46
N TYR A 76 -10.67 14.94 12.68
CA TYR A 76 -10.91 13.49 12.87
C TYR A 76 -11.12 12.70 11.58
N MET A 77 -10.68 13.24 10.44
CA MET A 77 -10.63 12.52 9.16
C MET A 77 -9.74 11.29 9.25
N ASN A 78 -10.34 10.10 9.06
CA ASN A 78 -9.67 8.81 9.03
C ASN A 78 -10.31 7.91 7.94
N PRO A 79 -9.54 7.36 6.99
CA PRO A 79 -8.13 7.67 6.74
C PRO A 79 -7.97 9.12 6.31
N LEU A 80 -6.89 9.78 6.73
CA LEU A 80 -6.58 11.14 6.26
C LEU A 80 -6.40 11.08 4.74
N THR A 81 -7.10 11.92 3.99
CA THR A 81 -6.95 12.03 2.53
C THR A 81 -6.27 13.34 2.12
N GLY A 82 -5.47 13.29 1.05
CA GLY A 82 -4.67 14.42 0.58
C GLY A 82 -3.39 14.66 1.39
N SER A 83 -2.92 15.91 1.45
CA SER A 83 -1.71 16.29 2.19
C SER A 83 -1.90 16.13 3.70
N ARG A 84 -0.97 15.40 4.33
CA ARG A 84 -0.86 15.22 5.78
C ARG A 84 0.20 16.15 6.33
N HIS A 85 -0.10 16.79 7.45
CA HIS A 85 0.83 17.66 8.15
C HIS A 85 0.94 17.20 9.60
N GLY A 86 2.05 16.58 9.98
CA GLY A 86 2.22 16.04 11.32
C GLY A 86 3.31 16.75 12.10
N CYS A 87 3.23 16.68 13.42
CA CYS A 87 4.32 17.13 14.28
C CYS A 87 5.44 16.10 14.32
N THR A 88 6.69 16.57 14.45
CA THR A 88 7.88 15.72 14.58
C THR A 88 8.45 15.68 15.99
N HIS A 89 7.85 16.40 16.94
CA HIS A 89 8.23 16.38 18.34
C HIS A 89 7.85 15.03 18.97
N LYS A 90 8.79 14.39 19.67
CA LYS A 90 8.64 13.02 20.19
C LYS A 90 7.41 12.81 21.07
N GLU A 91 7.03 13.83 21.82
CA GLU A 91 5.88 13.79 22.75
C GLU A 91 4.56 14.22 22.09
N CYS A 92 4.53 14.40 20.77
CA CYS A 92 3.37 14.95 20.07
C CYS A 92 2.90 14.03 18.95
N ASN A 93 1.68 13.54 19.09
CA ASN A 93 1.01 12.72 18.08
C ASN A 93 -0.15 13.51 17.45
N ILE A 94 0.20 14.57 16.71
CA ILE A 94 -0.77 15.39 15.99
C ILE A 94 -0.54 15.29 14.49
N ASP A 95 -1.63 15.07 13.75
CA ASP A 95 -1.69 15.04 12.29
C ASP A 95 -2.82 15.95 11.82
N LEU A 96 -2.61 16.77 10.80
CA LEU A 96 -3.62 17.66 10.24
C LEU A 96 -3.76 17.44 8.74
N CYS A 97 -4.99 17.41 8.23
CA CYS A 97 -5.23 17.49 6.80
C CYS A 97 -4.98 18.93 6.29
N GLN A 98 -4.77 19.10 4.99
CA GLN A 98 -4.57 20.39 4.34
C GLN A 98 -5.60 21.46 4.74
N THR A 99 -6.88 21.08 4.87
CA THR A 99 -7.97 22.00 5.23
C THR A 99 -7.91 22.45 6.68
N CYS A 100 -7.36 21.61 7.56
CA CYS A 100 -7.23 21.90 8.99
C CYS A 100 -5.96 22.68 9.34
N LEU A 101 -4.93 22.60 8.49
CA LEU A 101 -3.64 23.26 8.71
C LEU A 101 -3.75 24.77 9.04
N PRO A 102 -4.58 25.60 8.36
CA PRO A 102 -4.66 27.03 8.66
C PRO A 102 -5.24 27.34 10.05
N ASN A 103 -5.97 26.40 10.65
CA ASN A 103 -6.58 26.53 11.98
C ASN A 103 -5.77 25.82 13.06
N ASN A 104 -4.52 25.41 12.76
CA ASN A 104 -3.64 24.77 13.71
C ASN A 104 -3.34 25.70 14.90
N LYS A 105 -3.51 25.19 16.12
CA LYS A 105 -3.10 25.85 17.37
C LYS A 105 -1.97 25.11 18.09
N HIS A 106 -1.44 24.07 17.46
CA HIS A 106 -0.32 23.30 17.99
C HIS A 106 0.96 24.12 17.93
N GLU A 107 1.73 24.11 19.02
CA GLU A 107 2.89 24.99 19.22
C GLU A 107 4.12 24.55 18.42
N HIS A 108 4.26 23.25 18.14
CA HIS A 108 5.38 22.76 17.35
C HIS A 108 5.16 22.92 15.84
N PRO A 109 6.24 23.14 15.07
CA PRO A 109 6.17 23.13 13.61
C PRO A 109 5.58 21.82 13.08
N LEU A 110 4.61 21.93 12.17
CA LEU A 110 4.09 20.80 11.43
C LEU A 110 4.83 20.69 10.10
N VAL A 111 5.22 19.47 9.74
CA VAL A 111 5.83 19.17 8.44
C VAL A 111 4.80 18.51 7.54
N GLU A 112 4.76 18.90 6.27
CA GLU A 112 4.01 18.15 5.26
C GLU A 112 4.71 16.80 5.04
N TYR A 113 4.00 15.72 5.34
CA TYR A 113 4.46 14.38 5.03
C TYR A 113 4.31 14.16 3.52
N LEU A 114 5.39 13.75 2.87
CA LEU A 114 5.40 13.44 1.44
C LEU A 114 4.32 12.38 1.14
N MET A 115 3.50 12.67 0.13
CA MET A 115 2.26 11.97 -0.17
C MET A 115 2.45 10.43 -0.22
N PRO A 116 1.62 9.63 0.46
CA PRO A 116 1.69 8.18 0.38
C PRO A 116 1.07 7.79 -0.95
N LYS A 117 1.77 6.97 -1.72
CA LYS A 117 1.45 6.51 -3.09
C LYS A 117 -0.05 6.40 -3.37
N LYS A 118 -0.51 6.90 -4.53
CA LYS A 118 -1.89 6.74 -5.02
C LYS A 118 -2.32 5.27 -4.88
N THR A 119 -3.46 5.07 -4.26
CA THR A 119 -4.08 3.74 -4.24
C THR A 119 -4.86 3.55 -5.53
N TYR A 120 -4.44 2.59 -6.36
CA TYR A 120 -5.16 2.18 -7.56
C TYR A 120 -5.96 0.92 -7.25
N SER A 121 -7.23 0.88 -7.66
CA SER A 121 -8.04 -0.33 -7.56
C SER A 121 -7.55 -1.40 -8.54
N LEU A 122 -7.94 -2.65 -8.30
CA LEU A 122 -7.74 -3.73 -9.28
C LEU A 122 -8.33 -3.38 -10.66
N GLU A 123 -9.45 -2.65 -10.69
CA GLU A 123 -10.09 -2.24 -11.93
C GLU A 123 -9.26 -1.22 -12.70
N ALA A 124 -8.64 -0.26 -12.01
CA ALA A 124 -7.71 0.69 -12.61
C ALA A 124 -6.50 -0.05 -13.21
N LEU A 125 -5.97 -1.03 -12.49
CA LEU A 125 -4.90 -1.90 -12.97
C LEU A 125 -5.32 -2.65 -14.24
N PHE A 126 -6.49 -3.29 -14.23
CA PHE A 126 -6.99 -4.06 -15.39
C PHE A 126 -7.25 -3.19 -16.60
N LYS A 127 -7.68 -1.93 -16.41
CA LYS A 127 -7.81 -0.96 -17.51
C LYS A 127 -6.43 -0.57 -18.07
N SER A 128 -5.44 -0.36 -17.21
CA SER A 128 -4.08 0.01 -17.63
C SER A 128 -3.33 -1.13 -18.32
N VAL A 129 -3.52 -2.37 -17.85
CA VAL A 129 -2.90 -3.57 -18.40
C VAL A 129 -4.02 -4.56 -18.68
N PRO A 130 -4.69 -4.48 -19.85
CA PRO A 130 -5.86 -5.32 -20.15
C PRO A 130 -5.51 -6.78 -20.44
N TYR A 131 -4.29 -7.04 -20.92
CA TYR A 131 -3.82 -8.38 -21.20
C TYR A 131 -2.35 -8.59 -20.83
N LEU A 132 -1.99 -9.85 -20.62
CA LEU A 132 -0.65 -10.37 -20.39
C LEU A 132 -0.24 -11.29 -21.54
N LEU A 133 1.05 -11.44 -21.75
CA LEU A 133 1.65 -12.38 -22.70
C LEU A 133 1.85 -13.72 -22.00
N ASN A 134 1.33 -14.80 -22.60
CA ASN A 134 1.52 -16.14 -22.09
C ASN A 134 3.01 -16.55 -22.19
N PRO A 135 3.56 -17.27 -21.20
CA PRO A 135 4.95 -17.73 -21.24
C PRO A 135 5.20 -18.81 -22.30
N ASN A 136 4.19 -19.62 -22.62
CA ASN A 136 4.34 -20.85 -23.43
C ASN A 136 3.93 -20.66 -24.89
N ASN A 137 3.18 -19.60 -25.21
CA ASN A 137 2.67 -19.34 -26.56
C ASN A 137 2.46 -17.82 -26.76
N GLU A 138 2.00 -17.42 -27.95
CA GLU A 138 1.70 -16.01 -28.25
C GLU A 138 0.28 -15.58 -27.84
N GLU A 139 -0.44 -16.42 -27.08
CA GLU A 139 -1.79 -16.14 -26.64
C GLU A 139 -1.80 -15.02 -25.60
N LYS A 140 -2.85 -14.20 -25.68
CA LYS A 140 -3.09 -13.11 -24.72
C LYS A 140 -3.97 -13.61 -23.60
N ILE A 141 -3.53 -13.41 -22.36
CA ILE A 141 -4.29 -13.74 -21.16
C ILE A 141 -4.93 -12.45 -20.65
N GLU A 142 -6.25 -12.44 -20.45
CA GLU A 142 -6.91 -11.26 -19.89
C GLU A 142 -6.48 -11.05 -18.42
N THR A 143 -5.96 -9.87 -18.08
CA THR A 143 -5.30 -9.64 -16.79
C THR A 143 -6.21 -9.90 -15.59
N LYS A 144 -7.51 -9.62 -15.70
CA LYS A 144 -8.48 -9.85 -14.61
C LYS A 144 -8.58 -11.33 -14.22
N THR A 145 -8.25 -12.25 -15.13
CA THR A 145 -8.30 -13.70 -14.88
C THR A 145 -7.20 -14.16 -13.92
N MET A 146 -6.19 -13.31 -13.66
CA MET A 146 -5.13 -13.59 -12.70
C MET A 146 -5.65 -13.80 -11.28
N TRP A 147 -6.81 -13.23 -10.92
CA TRP A 147 -7.46 -13.38 -9.61
C TRP A 147 -8.69 -14.32 -9.64
N GLN A 148 -8.87 -15.10 -10.71
CA GLN A 148 -9.94 -16.09 -10.82
C GLN A 148 -9.47 -17.49 -10.41
N ASN A 149 -10.41 -18.43 -10.27
CA ASN A 149 -10.16 -19.83 -9.92
C ASN A 149 -9.43 -19.98 -8.58
N ASP A 150 -10.02 -19.40 -7.53
CA ASP A 150 -9.54 -19.47 -6.14
C ASP A 150 -8.15 -18.89 -5.88
N VAL A 151 -7.62 -18.08 -6.81
CA VAL A 151 -6.38 -17.33 -6.57
C VAL A 151 -6.58 -16.36 -5.43
N LYS A 152 -5.72 -16.49 -4.41
CA LYS A 152 -5.70 -15.62 -3.24
C LYS A 152 -4.77 -14.44 -3.42
N SER A 153 -3.67 -14.62 -4.17
CA SER A 153 -2.72 -13.53 -4.39
C SER A 153 -1.92 -13.65 -5.69
N VAL A 154 -1.44 -12.51 -6.17
CA VAL A 154 -0.59 -12.38 -7.35
C VAL A 154 0.66 -11.59 -6.98
N GLY A 155 1.82 -12.09 -7.41
CA GLY A 155 3.11 -11.45 -7.27
C GLY A 155 3.51 -10.67 -8.53
N PHE A 156 3.84 -9.39 -8.43
CA PHE A 156 4.44 -8.62 -9.52
C PHE A 156 5.96 -8.63 -9.40
N TYR A 157 6.61 -9.29 -10.36
CA TYR A 157 8.04 -9.47 -10.40
C TYR A 157 8.70 -8.46 -11.35
N PHE A 158 9.33 -7.44 -10.79
CA PHE A 158 10.09 -6.43 -11.52
C PHE A 158 11.53 -6.89 -11.70
N SER A 159 11.93 -7.06 -12.96
CA SER A 159 13.22 -7.64 -13.30
C SER A 159 13.67 -7.19 -14.70
N ALA A 160 14.93 -7.42 -15.05
CA ALA A 160 15.44 -7.17 -16.39
C ALA A 160 16.59 -8.12 -16.75
N HIS A 161 16.73 -8.41 -18.04
CA HIS A 161 17.79 -9.25 -18.58
C HIS A 161 19.17 -8.65 -18.31
N TRP A 162 19.32 -7.33 -18.51
CA TRP A 162 20.60 -6.63 -18.32
C TRP A 162 21.12 -6.63 -16.87
N CYS A 163 20.26 -6.92 -15.89
CA CYS A 163 20.54 -6.82 -14.46
C CYS A 163 21.17 -8.11 -13.88
N PRO A 164 22.44 -8.10 -13.42
CA PRO A 164 23.09 -9.29 -12.87
C PRO A 164 22.39 -9.92 -11.65
N PRO A 165 21.98 -9.17 -10.59
CA PRO A 165 21.29 -9.78 -9.45
C PRO A 165 19.91 -10.34 -9.84
N CYS A 166 19.32 -9.85 -10.93
CA CYS A 166 18.07 -10.35 -11.48
C CYS A 166 18.27 -11.74 -12.09
N ARG A 167 19.26 -11.89 -12.99
CA ARG A 167 19.60 -13.17 -13.62
C ARG A 167 19.99 -14.25 -12.60
N ALA A 168 20.58 -13.86 -11.46
CA ALA A 168 20.86 -14.79 -10.37
C ALA A 168 19.60 -15.24 -9.60
N PHE A 169 18.60 -14.37 -9.46
CA PHE A 169 17.40 -14.64 -8.67
C PHE A 169 16.29 -15.35 -9.45
N THR A 170 16.12 -15.06 -10.74
CA THR A 170 15.04 -15.62 -11.57
C THR A 170 15.00 -17.14 -11.59
N PRO A 171 16.11 -17.88 -11.78
CA PRO A 171 16.06 -19.34 -11.82
C PRO A 171 15.58 -19.94 -10.50
N LYS A 172 16.07 -19.40 -9.37
CA LYS A 172 15.64 -19.81 -8.02
C LYS A 172 14.14 -19.57 -7.81
N LEU A 173 13.63 -18.41 -8.22
CA LEU A 173 12.20 -18.11 -8.12
C LEU A 173 11.36 -19.03 -9.01
N ALA A 174 11.81 -19.32 -10.23
CA ALA A 174 11.12 -20.18 -11.17
C ALA A 174 10.99 -21.63 -10.66
N GLU A 175 12.07 -22.17 -10.07
CA GLU A 175 12.07 -23.50 -9.45
C GLU A 175 11.07 -23.58 -8.30
N LEU A 176 11.16 -22.65 -7.34
CA LEU A 176 10.24 -22.61 -6.18
C LEU A 176 8.79 -22.41 -6.61
N TYR A 177 8.55 -21.58 -7.63
CA TYR A 177 7.22 -21.38 -8.18
C TYR A 177 6.66 -22.67 -8.76
N LYS A 178 7.40 -23.37 -9.61
CA LYS A 178 6.96 -24.66 -10.19
C LYS A 178 6.61 -25.67 -9.09
N ALA A 179 7.47 -25.81 -8.08
CA ALA A 179 7.21 -26.69 -6.94
C ALA A 179 5.96 -26.28 -6.13
N ALA A 180 5.74 -24.97 -5.94
CA ALA A 180 4.53 -24.49 -5.27
C ALA A 180 3.26 -24.80 -6.08
N GLN A 181 3.31 -24.65 -7.41
CA GLN A 181 2.19 -24.93 -8.31
C GLN A 181 1.75 -26.40 -8.29
N GLU A 182 2.62 -27.35 -7.94
CA GLU A 182 2.24 -28.77 -7.77
C GLU A 182 1.28 -28.99 -6.60
N THR A 183 1.29 -28.07 -5.61
CA THR A 183 0.45 -28.18 -4.41
C THR A 183 -0.76 -27.24 -4.44
N SER A 184 -0.62 -26.05 -5.01
CA SER A 184 -1.68 -25.06 -5.08
C SER A 184 -1.44 -24.04 -6.19
N HIS A 185 -2.49 -23.78 -6.97
CA HIS A 185 -2.51 -22.72 -7.98
C HIS A 185 -3.04 -21.38 -7.43
N ALA A 186 -3.19 -21.27 -6.11
CA ALA A 186 -3.79 -20.10 -5.45
C ALA A 186 -2.86 -18.87 -5.36
N PHE A 187 -1.57 -19.04 -5.69
CA PHE A 187 -0.61 -17.95 -5.87
C PHE A 187 -0.12 -17.94 -7.31
N ARG A 188 -0.08 -16.77 -7.95
CA ARG A 188 0.46 -16.59 -9.32
C ARG A 188 1.50 -15.49 -9.36
N ILE A 189 2.37 -15.51 -10.36
CA ILE A 189 3.35 -14.44 -10.61
C ILE A 189 3.06 -13.79 -11.97
N VAL A 190 3.36 -12.50 -12.09
CA VAL A 190 3.37 -11.74 -13.35
C VAL A 190 4.73 -11.03 -13.47
N PHE A 191 5.41 -11.23 -14.59
CA PHE A 191 6.64 -10.53 -14.91
C PHE A 191 6.35 -9.11 -15.40
N VAL A 192 7.06 -8.13 -14.84
CA VAL A 192 7.03 -6.73 -15.26
C VAL A 192 8.44 -6.31 -15.65
N SER A 193 8.68 -6.21 -16.96
CA SER A 193 10.02 -5.96 -17.48
C SER A 193 10.51 -4.52 -17.26
N CYS A 194 11.79 -4.43 -16.94
CA CYS A 194 12.59 -3.20 -16.93
C CYS A 194 13.66 -3.20 -18.05
N ASP A 195 13.56 -4.13 -19.00
CA ASP A 195 14.34 -4.11 -20.24
C ASP A 195 13.94 -2.91 -21.11
N ARG A 196 14.84 -2.55 -22.03
CA ARG A 196 14.69 -1.35 -22.88
C ARG A 196 14.31 -1.69 -24.31
N ASP A 197 14.43 -2.95 -24.68
CA ASP A 197 14.24 -3.47 -26.03
C ASP A 197 13.51 -4.82 -25.99
N GLU A 198 12.82 -5.11 -27.09
CA GLU A 198 12.01 -6.32 -27.27
C GLU A 198 12.85 -7.60 -27.28
N GLU A 199 14.09 -7.56 -27.77
CA GLU A 199 14.94 -8.74 -27.87
C GLU A 199 15.36 -9.25 -26.48
N SER A 200 15.87 -8.36 -25.64
CA SER A 200 16.20 -8.64 -24.24
C SER A 200 14.96 -9.05 -23.44
N PHE A 201 13.82 -8.38 -23.68
CA PHE A 201 12.55 -8.74 -23.05
C PHE A 201 12.09 -10.16 -23.42
N ASN A 202 12.08 -10.49 -24.71
CA ASN A 202 11.55 -11.76 -25.20
C ASN A 202 12.47 -12.94 -24.85
N SER A 203 13.79 -12.76 -24.92
CA SER A 203 14.75 -13.79 -24.50
C SER A 203 14.60 -14.10 -23.01
N TYR A 204 14.55 -13.08 -22.16
CA TYR A 204 14.49 -13.28 -20.72
C TYR A 204 13.14 -13.80 -20.22
N ARG A 205 12.01 -13.34 -20.79
CA ARG A 205 10.70 -13.86 -20.40
C ARG A 205 10.52 -15.34 -20.79
N ALA A 206 11.21 -15.82 -21.83
CA ALA A 206 11.12 -17.21 -22.27
C ALA A 206 11.69 -18.20 -21.24
N GLU A 207 12.54 -17.72 -20.31
CA GLU A 207 13.08 -18.53 -19.21
C GLU A 207 12.09 -18.67 -18.04
N MET A 208 10.99 -17.90 -18.05
CA MET A 208 10.07 -17.78 -16.90
C MET A 208 8.78 -18.59 -17.10
N PRO A 209 8.28 -19.29 -16.05
CA PRO A 209 7.07 -20.10 -16.15
C PRO A 209 5.76 -19.29 -15.95
N TRP A 210 5.83 -17.97 -15.93
CA TRP A 210 4.68 -17.09 -15.62
C TRP A 210 4.44 -16.04 -16.71
N PRO A 211 3.20 -15.51 -16.82
CA PRO A 211 2.87 -14.47 -17.80
C PRO A 211 3.65 -13.17 -17.60
N ALA A 212 3.74 -12.38 -18.67
CA ALA A 212 4.43 -11.10 -18.66
C ALA A 212 3.50 -9.94 -19.06
N VAL A 213 3.67 -8.78 -18.44
CA VAL A 213 3.11 -7.53 -18.96
C VAL A 213 3.81 -7.21 -20.28
N PRO A 214 3.08 -6.85 -21.35
CA PRO A 214 3.72 -6.40 -22.59
C PRO A 214 4.71 -5.26 -22.33
N LEU A 215 5.83 -5.25 -23.05
CA LEU A 215 6.86 -4.24 -22.87
C LEU A 215 6.24 -2.83 -22.98
N ASN A 216 6.71 -1.91 -22.13
CA ASN A 216 6.21 -0.53 -22.03
C ASN A 216 4.74 -0.35 -21.59
N SER A 217 3.99 -1.42 -21.31
CA SER A 217 2.59 -1.32 -20.83
C SER A 217 2.47 -1.27 -19.30
N GLY A 218 3.56 -1.44 -18.56
CA GLY A 218 3.59 -1.49 -17.09
C GLY A 218 3.77 -0.15 -16.38
N ALA A 219 3.52 1.00 -17.03
CA ALA A 219 3.78 2.32 -16.44
C ALA A 219 3.06 2.55 -15.10
N LEU A 220 1.75 2.23 -15.04
CA LEU A 220 0.95 2.35 -13.82
C LEU A 220 1.43 1.41 -12.72
N LEU A 221 1.93 0.22 -13.07
CA LEU A 221 2.52 -0.72 -12.11
C LEU A 221 3.84 -0.18 -11.53
N LYS A 222 4.69 0.41 -12.37
CA LYS A 222 5.94 1.05 -11.94
C LYS A 222 5.66 2.25 -11.03
N GLU A 223 4.65 3.04 -11.36
CA GLU A 223 4.14 4.11 -10.50
C GLU A 223 3.59 3.51 -9.22
N TYR A 224 2.53 2.69 -9.24
CA TYR A 224 1.90 2.13 -8.04
C TYR A 224 2.88 1.54 -7.01
N PHE A 225 3.83 0.71 -7.47
CA PHE A 225 4.73 0.02 -6.55
C PHE A 225 5.90 0.88 -6.09
N HIS A 226 6.27 1.98 -6.78
CA HIS A 226 7.55 2.70 -6.71
C HIS A 226 8.68 1.91 -6.01
N TYR A 227 9.43 1.11 -6.77
CA TYR A 227 10.55 0.31 -6.28
C TYR A 227 11.90 1.03 -6.51
N SER A 228 12.89 0.84 -5.62
CA SER A 228 14.22 1.48 -5.73
C SER A 228 15.20 0.76 -6.66
N GLY A 229 14.84 -0.43 -7.11
CA GLY A 229 15.73 -1.26 -7.91
C GLY A 229 15.16 -2.65 -8.15
N ILE A 230 15.84 -3.38 -9.01
CA ILE A 230 15.50 -4.74 -9.42
C ILE A 230 16.61 -5.71 -8.98
N PRO A 231 16.29 -6.98 -8.67
CA PRO A 231 14.94 -7.57 -8.72
C PRO A 231 14.07 -7.15 -7.53
N SER A 232 12.78 -6.87 -7.79
CA SER A 232 11.77 -6.59 -6.75
C SER A 232 10.53 -7.45 -6.98
N LEU A 233 9.94 -7.97 -5.90
CA LEU A 233 8.73 -8.80 -5.95
C LEU A 233 7.71 -8.27 -4.94
N PHE A 234 6.55 -7.86 -5.43
CA PHE A 234 5.44 -7.34 -4.62
C PHE A 234 4.27 -8.32 -4.66
N ILE A 235 3.69 -8.63 -3.51
CA ILE A 235 2.60 -9.59 -3.39
C ILE A 235 1.31 -8.87 -3.06
N MET A 236 0.28 -9.11 -3.85
CA MET A 236 -1.01 -8.45 -3.73
C MET A 236 -2.13 -9.47 -3.64
N SER A 237 -3.03 -9.29 -2.67
CA SER A 237 -4.22 -10.11 -2.44
C SER A 237 -5.32 -9.83 -3.47
N SER A 238 -6.35 -10.68 -3.51
CA SER A 238 -7.55 -10.52 -4.35
C SER A 238 -8.43 -9.32 -4.02
N ASP A 239 -8.25 -8.72 -2.84
CA ASP A 239 -8.92 -7.47 -2.45
C ASP A 239 -8.09 -6.22 -2.80
N GLY A 240 -6.92 -6.38 -3.43
CA GLY A 240 -6.00 -5.29 -3.77
C GLY A 240 -5.06 -4.88 -2.62
N SER A 241 -5.15 -5.51 -1.44
CA SER A 241 -4.21 -5.26 -0.34
C SER A 241 -2.83 -5.84 -0.64
N VAL A 242 -1.78 -5.16 -0.19
CA VAL A 242 -0.39 -5.63 -0.36
C VAL A 242 -0.02 -6.56 0.80
N LEU A 243 0.26 -7.82 0.49
CA LEU A 243 0.69 -8.84 1.45
C LEU A 243 2.20 -8.77 1.74
N SER A 244 3.01 -8.38 0.75
CA SER A 244 4.45 -8.12 0.95
C SER A 244 5.01 -7.14 -0.07
N ARG A 245 5.86 -6.21 0.39
CA ARG A 245 6.70 -5.33 -0.44
C ARG A 245 8.15 -5.81 -0.58
N ARG A 246 8.51 -6.88 0.13
CA ARG A 246 9.87 -7.45 0.24
C ARG A 246 9.90 -8.89 -0.24
N GLY A 247 9.03 -9.26 -1.17
CA GLY A 247 8.86 -10.64 -1.63
C GLY A 247 10.15 -11.29 -2.12
N ARG A 248 11.09 -10.53 -2.69
CA ARG A 248 12.41 -11.04 -3.09
C ARG A 248 13.21 -11.53 -1.89
N ASP A 249 13.21 -10.78 -0.80
CA ASP A 249 13.94 -11.11 0.42
C ASP A 249 13.23 -12.23 1.19
N ASP A 250 11.89 -12.21 1.18
CA ASP A 250 11.07 -13.28 1.75
C ASP A 250 11.34 -14.63 1.06
N VAL A 251 11.40 -14.66 -0.27
CA VAL A 251 11.79 -15.86 -1.04
C VAL A 251 13.24 -16.26 -0.75
N SER A 252 14.14 -15.28 -0.62
CA SER A 252 15.55 -15.57 -0.35
C SER A 252 15.77 -16.21 1.01
N SER A 253 15.00 -15.79 2.02
CA SER A 253 15.12 -16.23 3.41
C SER A 253 14.24 -17.43 3.78
N LYS A 254 13.00 -17.48 3.30
CA LYS A 254 12.00 -18.52 3.66
C LYS A 254 11.78 -19.56 2.55
N GLY A 255 12.30 -19.33 1.34
CA GLY A 255 12.17 -20.26 0.22
C GLY A 255 10.71 -20.53 -0.14
N ILE A 256 10.35 -21.81 -0.28
CA ILE A 256 9.00 -22.24 -0.68
C ILE A 256 7.90 -21.85 0.32
N GLU A 257 8.23 -21.69 1.60
CA GLU A 257 7.25 -21.34 2.63
C GLU A 257 6.69 -19.93 2.44
N ALA A 258 7.46 -19.01 1.84
CA ALA A 258 6.95 -17.71 1.41
C ALA A 258 5.80 -17.86 0.41
N LEU A 259 6.01 -18.67 -0.63
CA LEU A 259 5.03 -18.91 -1.69
C LEU A 259 3.77 -19.62 -1.15
N LYS A 260 3.95 -20.63 -0.29
CA LYS A 260 2.82 -21.33 0.34
C LYS A 260 1.99 -20.40 1.22
N THR A 261 2.63 -19.45 1.90
CA THR A 261 1.93 -18.45 2.73
C THR A 261 1.08 -17.53 1.87
N TRP A 262 1.64 -17.03 0.76
CA TRP A 262 0.89 -16.19 -0.18
C TRP A 262 -0.22 -16.96 -0.90
N ALA A 263 -0.05 -18.27 -1.14
CA ALA A 263 -1.11 -19.13 -1.68
C ALA A 263 -2.31 -19.26 -0.73
N ARG A 264 -2.12 -19.09 0.59
CA ARG A 264 -3.21 -18.98 1.56
C ARG A 264 -3.81 -17.57 1.67
N GLY A 265 -3.24 -16.58 0.97
CA GLY A 265 -3.65 -15.17 1.06
C GLY A 265 -3.16 -14.47 2.34
N GLU A 266 -2.17 -15.06 3.02
CA GLU A 266 -1.69 -14.58 4.31
C GLU A 266 -0.46 -13.68 4.14
N LYS A 267 -0.29 -12.75 5.09
CA LYS A 267 1.01 -12.09 5.29
C LYS A 267 1.96 -13.09 5.95
N LEU A 268 3.24 -13.03 5.61
CA LEU A 268 4.25 -13.69 6.45
C LEU A 268 4.18 -13.03 7.83
N SER A 269 4.14 -13.85 8.89
CA SER A 269 4.28 -13.34 10.25
C SER A 269 5.58 -12.53 10.35
N ALA A 270 5.57 -11.53 11.23
CA ALA A 270 6.55 -10.46 11.44
C ALA A 270 8.03 -10.89 11.25
N PRO A 271 8.96 -9.93 11.05
CA PRO A 271 10.32 -10.19 10.60
C PRO A 271 11.01 -11.31 11.40
N LEU A 272 12.04 -11.93 10.81
CA LEU A 272 12.95 -12.81 11.57
C LEU A 272 13.24 -12.16 12.94
N PRO A 273 13.32 -12.92 14.05
CA PRO A 273 13.40 -12.39 15.42
C PRO A 273 14.55 -11.41 15.72
N GLU A 274 15.35 -11.01 14.73
CA GLU A 274 16.45 -10.05 14.81
C GLU A 274 16.19 -8.72 14.06
N GLU A 275 15.07 -8.56 13.33
CA GLU A 275 14.79 -7.35 12.54
C GLU A 275 13.67 -6.50 13.17
N PHE A 276 14.03 -5.33 13.70
CA PHE A 276 13.10 -4.35 14.27
C PHE A 276 12.21 -3.70 13.19
N GLU A 277 10.93 -3.51 13.48
CA GLU A 277 9.97 -2.83 12.60
C GLU A 277 9.80 -1.35 13.00
N TRP A 278 10.11 -0.44 12.08
CA TRP A 278 9.84 0.98 12.23
C TRP A 278 8.46 1.32 11.62
N SER A 279 7.39 1.06 12.38
CA SER A 279 6.00 1.09 11.87
C SER A 279 5.58 2.40 11.19
N SER A 280 6.16 3.54 11.57
CA SER A 280 5.85 4.88 11.03
C SER A 280 6.89 5.44 10.05
N VAL A 281 7.89 4.65 9.68
CA VAL A 281 9.02 5.10 8.87
C VAL A 281 8.97 4.45 7.50
N SER A 282 9.06 5.25 6.45
CA SER A 282 9.29 4.75 5.10
C SER A 282 10.73 5.01 4.68
N CYS A 283 11.34 4.07 3.98
CA CYS A 283 12.61 4.33 3.30
C CYS A 283 12.38 5.26 2.09
N ASP A 284 13.01 6.42 2.01
CA ASP A 284 12.91 7.35 0.88
C ASP A 284 13.55 6.81 -0.41
N GLY A 285 14.48 5.87 -0.28
CA GLY A 285 15.09 5.21 -1.43
C GLY A 285 14.14 4.23 -2.12
N CYS A 286 13.43 3.38 -1.35
CA CYS A 286 12.61 2.27 -1.87
C CYS A 286 11.15 2.26 -1.48
N SER A 287 10.75 3.23 -0.67
CA SER A 287 9.43 3.35 -0.07
C SER A 287 8.98 2.07 0.65
N MET A 288 9.93 1.28 1.17
CA MET A 288 9.62 0.22 2.12
C MET A 288 9.00 0.87 3.34
N ALA A 289 7.76 0.50 3.63
CA ALA A 289 6.98 0.97 4.77
C ALA A 289 6.14 -0.21 5.28
N PRO A 290 6.23 -0.55 6.57
CA PRO A 290 7.17 0.02 7.54
C PRO A 290 8.63 -0.36 7.22
N LEU A 291 9.58 0.49 7.60
CA LEU A 291 11.01 0.21 7.39
C LEU A 291 11.42 -0.91 8.34
N ILE A 292 11.94 -2.00 7.79
CA ILE A 292 12.35 -3.17 8.58
C ILE A 292 13.89 -3.23 8.67
N GLY A 293 14.39 -3.51 9.87
CA GLY A 293 15.81 -3.63 10.18
C GLY A 293 16.46 -2.29 10.54
N GLN A 294 17.71 -2.09 10.11
CA GLN A 294 18.44 -0.86 10.39
C GLN A 294 17.88 0.31 9.57
N ARG A 295 17.61 1.42 10.26
CA ARG A 295 17.16 2.69 9.72
C ARG A 295 18.34 3.67 9.67
N TYR A 296 18.55 4.32 8.53
CA TYR A 296 19.57 5.35 8.36
C TYR A 296 18.92 6.69 8.08
N ARG A 297 19.15 7.71 8.89
CA ARG A 297 18.57 9.04 8.68
C ARG A 297 19.62 10.00 8.12
N CYS A 298 19.23 10.81 7.14
CA CYS A 298 20.05 11.92 6.67
C CYS A 298 20.04 13.08 7.66
N LEU A 299 21.20 13.63 7.95
CA LEU A 299 21.34 14.78 8.87
C LEU A 299 21.10 16.13 8.20
N THR A 300 21.01 16.16 6.87
CA THR A 300 20.86 17.39 6.08
C THR A 300 19.50 17.46 5.40
N CYS A 301 19.04 16.37 4.79
CA CYS A 301 17.70 16.29 4.22
C CYS A 301 16.67 16.09 5.33
N GLY A 302 15.65 16.94 5.36
CA GLY A 302 14.51 16.76 6.26
C GLY A 302 13.75 15.48 5.93
N ASN A 303 13.50 14.65 6.95
CA ASN A 303 12.71 13.42 6.85
C ASN A 303 13.18 12.45 5.75
N TYR A 304 14.49 12.27 5.60
CA TYR A 304 15.07 11.34 4.63
C TYR A 304 15.68 10.14 5.36
N ASP A 305 14.98 9.03 5.36
CA ASP A 305 15.33 7.77 5.97
C ASP A 305 15.61 6.71 4.90
N LEU A 306 16.66 5.91 5.05
CA LEU A 306 17.00 4.82 4.15
C LEU A 306 17.05 3.50 4.91
N CYS A 307 16.56 2.44 4.28
CA CYS A 307 16.86 1.09 4.73
C CYS A 307 18.32 0.75 4.39
N SER A 308 18.88 -0.27 5.04
CA SER A 308 20.26 -0.75 4.79
C SER A 308 20.60 -0.97 3.32
N ALA A 309 19.64 -1.41 2.51
CA ALA A 309 19.86 -1.65 1.08
C ALA A 309 19.96 -0.35 0.28
N CYS A 310 19.23 0.70 0.69
CA CYS A 310 19.27 2.00 0.03
C CYS A 310 20.44 2.86 0.52
N GLU A 311 20.83 2.74 1.77
CA GLU A 311 22.04 3.39 2.30
C GLU A 311 23.27 2.99 1.48
N LYS A 312 23.46 1.69 1.19
CA LYS A 312 24.58 1.17 0.37
C LYS A 312 24.62 1.71 -1.07
N LYS A 313 23.51 2.24 -1.60
CA LYS A 313 23.47 2.84 -2.94
C LYS A 313 24.07 4.25 -2.96
N GLY A 314 24.27 4.85 -1.78
CA GLY A 314 24.78 6.20 -1.61
C GLY A 314 23.68 7.25 -1.61
N HIS A 315 23.85 8.25 -0.76
CA HIS A 315 23.10 9.49 -0.71
C HIS A 315 24.11 10.64 -0.58
N GLU A 316 23.83 11.79 -1.19
CA GLU A 316 24.77 12.92 -1.30
C GLU A 316 25.20 13.48 0.07
N HIS A 317 24.32 13.38 1.07
CA HIS A 317 24.57 13.85 2.42
C HIS A 317 24.90 12.71 3.38
N ARG A 318 25.52 13.08 4.52
CA ARG A 318 25.85 12.14 5.58
C ARG A 318 24.59 11.50 6.18
N LEU A 319 24.59 10.18 6.21
CA LEU A 319 23.58 9.34 6.86
C LEU A 319 24.09 8.91 8.24
N GLU A 320 23.17 8.76 9.19
CA GLU A 320 23.43 8.23 10.54
C GLU A 320 22.52 7.02 10.79
N LEU A 321 23.09 5.96 11.38
CA LEU A 321 22.31 4.80 11.82
C LEU A 321 21.45 5.21 13.03
N VAL A 322 20.13 5.08 12.89
CA VAL A 322 19.19 5.31 13.98
C VAL A 322 19.17 4.06 14.87
N PRO A 323 19.54 4.17 16.16
CA PRO A 323 19.52 3.04 17.08
C PRO A 323 18.09 2.56 17.30
N GLN A 324 17.91 1.25 17.46
CA GLN A 324 16.61 0.67 17.81
C GLN A 324 16.21 1.17 19.22
N PRO A 325 14.92 1.49 19.44
CA PRO A 325 14.42 1.80 20.77
C PRO A 325 14.70 0.62 21.72
N THR A 326 15.17 0.93 22.92
CA THR A 326 15.30 -0.05 24.01
C THR A 326 14.00 -0.06 24.83
N GLU A 327 13.73 -1.15 25.56
CA GLU A 327 12.52 -1.25 26.42
C GLU A 327 12.44 -0.11 27.47
N ASP A 328 13.57 0.54 27.77
CA ASP A 328 13.66 1.69 28.68
C ASP A 328 13.31 3.05 28.02
N ASP A 329 13.13 3.10 26.70
CA ASP A 329 12.71 4.30 25.96
C ASP A 329 11.16 4.45 25.90
N GLU A 330 10.41 3.55 26.56
CA GLU A 330 8.93 3.50 26.59
C GLU A 330 8.26 4.11 27.85
N GLU A 331 9.02 4.70 28.79
CA GLU A 331 8.48 5.50 29.93
C GLU A 331 8.22 6.97 29.60
#